data_AF-A0A2I1FQZ4-F1
#
_entry.id   AF-A0A2I1FQZ4-F1
#
_cell.length_a   1.000
_cell.length_b   1.000
_cell.length_c   1.000
_cell.angle_alpha   90.00
_cell.angle_beta   90.00
_cell.angle_gamma   90.00
#
_symmetry.space_group_name_H-M   'P 1'
#
loop_
_entity.id
_entity.type
_entity.pdbx_description
1 polymer ?
#
loop_
_entity_poly.entity_id
_entity_poly.type
_entity_poly.pdbx_seq_one_letter_code
_entity_poly.pdbx_strand_id
1 'polypeptide(L)'
;MDDADYLTDNGICYGKILMLAEIILSSSTLPIALIHWYDYYSKRYPKKYECPHLKFVNSYDVVPFNSIVGLVHIVKRFNYQNEFFVNKFYF
;
A
#
# COMPACT_ATOMS: atom_id res chain seq x y z
N MET A 1 24.79 2.96 8.47
CA MET A 1 23.51 3.58 8.08
C MET A 1 22.80 2.46 7.37
N ASP A 2 21.99 1.70 8.09
CA ASP A 2 21.22 0.61 7.49
C ASP A 2 20.17 1.27 6.59
N ASP A 3 20.44 1.33 5.29
CA ASP A 3 19.37 1.55 4.32
C ASP A 3 18.37 0.42 4.57
N ALA A 4 17.25 0.78 5.17
CA ALA A 4 16.17 -0.16 5.40
C ALA A 4 15.64 -0.55 4.01
N ASP A 5 16.18 -1.63 3.44
CA ASP A 5 15.75 -2.20 2.17
C ASP A 5 14.30 -2.68 2.31
N TYR A 6 13.35 -1.78 2.12
CA TYR A 6 11.94 -2.10 2.00
C TYR A 6 11.69 -2.69 0.62
N LEU A 7 10.98 -3.83 0.56
CA LEU A 7 10.66 -4.45 -0.71
C LEU A 7 9.54 -3.67 -1.39
N THR A 8 9.77 -3.32 -2.65
CA THR A 8 8.79 -2.64 -3.51
C THR A 8 8.46 -3.52 -4.70
N ASP A 9 7.25 -3.38 -5.26
CA ASP A 9 6.91 -3.97 -6.56
C ASP A 9 7.32 -2.96 -7.64
N ASN A 10 8.55 -3.06 -8.15
CA ASN A 10 9.12 -2.11 -9.12
C ASN A 10 9.04 -0.64 -8.66
N GLY A 11 9.38 -0.35 -7.40
CA GLY A 11 9.30 1.00 -6.82
C GLY A 11 7.91 1.41 -6.34
N ILE A 12 6.90 0.53 -6.44
CA ILE A 12 5.53 0.80 -5.97
C ILE A 12 5.28 0.12 -4.62
N CYS A 13 4.60 0.85 -3.73
CA CYS A 13 4.13 0.38 -2.43
C CYS A 13 2.62 0.15 -2.46
N TYR A 14 2.13 -0.76 -1.61
CA TYR A 14 0.72 -1.04 -1.45
C TYR A 14 0.19 -0.36 -0.20
N GLY A 15 -0.93 0.34 -0.32
CA GLY A 15 -1.54 1.06 0.79
C GLY A 15 -3.06 1.07 0.69
N LYS A 16 -3.72 1.12 1.85
CA LYS A 16 -5.16 1.36 1.94
C LYS A 16 -5.39 2.86 2.16
N ILE A 17 -6.17 3.47 1.28
CA ILE A 17 -6.65 4.84 1.49
C ILE A 17 -7.67 4.80 2.62
N LEU A 18 -7.42 5.56 3.68
CA LEU A 18 -8.34 5.73 4.81
C LEU A 18 -9.16 7.00 4.69
N MET A 19 -8.57 8.05 4.11
CA MET A 19 -9.20 9.35 3.95
C MET A 19 -8.67 10.04 2.70
N LEU A 20 -9.56 10.73 2.00
CA LEU A 20 -9.24 11.70 0.99
C LEU A 20 -9.62 13.08 1.53
N ALA A 21 -8.71 14.04 1.42
CA ALA A 21 -8.94 15.40 1.87
C ALA A 21 -8.23 16.38 0.93
N GLU A 22 -8.57 17.66 1.06
CA GLU A 22 -7.95 18.73 0.30
C GLU A 22 -7.58 19.85 1.25
N ILE A 23 -6.32 20.29 1.17
CA ILE A 23 -5.86 21.47 1.90
C ILE A 23 -6.13 22.67 1.01
N ILE A 24 -6.93 23.61 1.50
CA ILE A 24 -7.21 24.87 0.82
C ILE A 24 -6.18 25.90 1.28
N LEU A 25 -5.37 26.39 0.34
CA LEU A 25 -4.48 27.52 0.53
C LEU A 25 -5.07 28.76 -0.17
N SER A 26 -4.54 29.94 0.13
CA SER A 26 -5.07 31.22 -0.37
C SER A 26 -5.12 31.33 -1.90
N SER A 27 -4.30 30.55 -2.62
CA SER A 27 -4.19 30.60 -4.09
C SER A 27 -4.14 29.22 -4.76
N SER A 28 -4.27 28.14 -4.01
CA SER A 28 -4.19 26.77 -4.55
C SER A 28 -4.87 25.78 -3.63
N THR A 29 -5.09 24.58 -4.16
CA THR A 29 -5.51 23.43 -3.37
C THR A 29 -4.48 22.31 -3.49
N LEU A 30 -4.31 21.56 -2.41
CA LEU A 30 -3.43 20.40 -2.36
C LEU A 30 -4.26 19.17 -1.96
N PRO A 31 -4.68 18.34 -2.92
CA PRO A 31 -5.35 17.09 -2.62
C PRO A 31 -4.36 16.10 -2.00
N ILE A 32 -4.77 15.50 -0.89
CA ILE A 32 -3.98 14.56 -0.10
C ILE A 32 -4.77 13.29 0.21
N ALA A 33 -4.04 12.21 0.50
CA ALA A 33 -4.62 10.96 0.96
C ALA A 33 -3.90 10.49 2.22
N LEU A 34 -4.67 10.06 3.23
CA LEU A 34 -4.14 9.31 4.36
C LEU A 34 -4.06 7.84 3.97
N ILE A 35 -2.85 7.30 3.95
CA ILE A 35 -2.56 5.92 3.58
C ILE A 35 -2.19 5.14 4.83
N HIS A 36 -2.70 3.92 4.94
CA HIS A 36 -2.26 2.92 5.90
C HIS A 36 -1.58 1.79 5.12
N TRP A 37 -0.31 1.54 5.39
CA TRP A 37 0.55 0.77 4.50
C TRP A 37 0.46 -0.76 4.69
N TYR A 38 0.77 -1.46 3.60
CA TYR A 38 1.11 -2.87 3.61
C TYR A 38 2.61 -3.05 3.40
N ASP A 39 3.17 -4.05 4.06
CA ASP A 39 4.53 -4.53 3.79
C ASP A 39 4.45 -5.98 3.30
N TYR A 40 5.51 -6.45 2.66
CA TYR A 40 5.63 -7.86 2.31
C TYR A 40 5.65 -8.72 3.57
N TYR A 41 4.88 -9.82 3.54
CA TYR A 41 4.80 -10.74 4.66
C TYR A 41 6.17 -11.37 4.97
N SER A 42 6.94 -11.69 3.91
CA SER A 42 8.29 -12.23 4.00
C SER A 42 9.18 -11.60 2.95
N LYS A 43 10.37 -11.12 3.35
CA LYS A 43 11.35 -10.61 2.39
C LYS A 43 11.95 -11.70 1.50
N ARG A 44 12.06 -12.92 2.04
CA ARG A 44 12.62 -14.08 1.32
C ARG A 44 11.60 -14.70 0.36
N TYR A 45 10.32 -14.66 0.73
CA TYR A 45 9.21 -15.21 -0.06
C TYR A 45 8.12 -14.16 -0.24
N PRO A 46 8.37 -13.12 -1.07
CA PRO A 46 7.45 -11.98 -1.25
C PRO A 46 6.17 -12.35 -2.01
N LYS A 47 6.17 -13.51 -2.69
CA LYS A 47 5.01 -14.02 -3.42
C LYS A 47 4.59 -15.38 -2.89
N LYS A 48 3.29 -15.64 -2.94
CA LYS A 48 2.67 -16.95 -2.65
C LYS A 48 1.52 -17.15 -3.63
N TYR A 49 1.46 -18.32 -4.26
CA TYR A 49 0.53 -18.59 -5.37
C TYR A 49 0.66 -17.54 -6.50
N GLU A 50 1.90 -17.12 -6.79
CA GLU A 50 2.23 -16.08 -7.78
C GLU A 50 1.71 -14.66 -7.46
N CYS A 51 0.91 -14.50 -6.41
CA CYS A 51 0.42 -13.22 -5.92
C CYS A 51 1.39 -12.60 -4.89
N PRO A 52 1.60 -11.27 -4.90
CA PRO A 52 2.25 -10.57 -3.79
C PRO A 52 1.58 -10.91 -2.46
N HIS A 53 2.38 -11.32 -1.48
CA HIS A 53 1.92 -11.74 -0.16
C HIS A 53 2.27 -10.66 0.86
N LEU A 54 1.24 -10.05 1.44
CA LEU A 54 1.35 -8.83 2.22
C LEU A 54 0.83 -9.02 3.65
N LYS A 55 1.25 -8.11 4.52
CA LYS A 55 0.72 -7.87 5.87
C LYS A 55 0.39 -6.40 6.02
N PHE A 56 -0.64 -6.10 6.80
CA PHE A 56 -0.89 -4.75 7.26
C PHE A 56 0.18 -4.36 8.29
N VAL A 57 0.76 -3.16 8.17
CA VAL A 57 1.70 -2.62 9.15
C VAL A 57 1.16 -1.35 9.76
N ASN A 58 1.45 -1.11 11.04
CA ASN A 58 0.96 0.07 11.77
C ASN A 58 1.77 1.33 11.40
N SER A 59 1.77 1.68 10.12
CA SER A 59 2.46 2.83 9.53
C SER A 59 1.47 3.59 8.67
N TYR A 60 1.38 4.90 8.93
CA TYR A 60 0.42 5.79 8.29
C TYR A 60 1.15 7.02 7.81
N ASP A 61 0.88 7.41 6.58
CA ASP A 61 1.43 8.64 6.01
C ASP A 61 0.37 9.40 5.24
N VAL A 62 0.52 10.73 5.24
CA VAL A 62 -0.23 11.61 4.35
C VAL A 62 0.62 11.81 3.10
N VAL A 63 0.09 11.43 1.95
CA VAL A 63 0.76 11.57 0.65
C VAL A 63 -0.02 12.52 -0.25
N PRO A 64 0.64 13.23 -1.19
CA PRO A 64 -0.06 13.92 -2.26
C PRO A 64 -0.92 12.93 -3.06
N PHE A 65 -2.14 13.32 -3.40
CA PHE A 65 -3.05 12.45 -4.16
C PHE A 65 -2.43 12.00 -5.49
N ASN A 66 -1.67 12.88 -6.14
CA ASN A 66 -0.99 12.63 -7.42
C ASN A 66 0.12 11.57 -7.33
N SER A 67 0.53 11.15 -6.13
CA SER A 67 1.50 10.06 -5.94
C SER A 67 0.86 8.67 -6.05
N ILE A 68 -0.48 8.57 -6.09
CA ILE A 68 -1.20 7.31 -6.24
C ILE A 68 -1.16 6.89 -7.72
N VAL A 69 -0.42 5.83 -8.02
CA VAL A 69 -0.18 5.36 -9.39
C VAL A 69 -1.29 4.48 -9.96
N GLY A 70 -2.17 3.92 -9.11
CA GLY A 70 -3.26 3.06 -9.56
C GLY A 70 -4.01 2.38 -8.42
N LEU A 71 -5.17 1.80 -8.76
CA LEU A 71 -5.97 1.00 -7.83
C LEU A 71 -5.65 -0.49 -8.02
N VAL A 72 -5.64 -1.23 -6.92
CA VAL A 72 -5.48 -2.68 -6.91
C VAL A 72 -6.50 -3.30 -5.96
N HIS A 73 -6.82 -4.57 -6.18
CA HIS A 73 -7.66 -5.32 -5.26
C HIS A 73 -6.78 -6.14 -4.30
N ILE A 74 -6.97 -5.92 -2.99
CA ILE A 74 -6.26 -6.67 -1.94
C ILE A 74 -7.27 -7.55 -1.20
N VAL A 75 -7.02 -8.86 -1.19
CA VAL A 75 -7.90 -9.86 -0.59
C VAL A 75 -7.30 -10.34 0.74
N LYS A 76 -8.07 -10.26 1.83
CA LYS A 76 -7.69 -10.84 3.12
C LYS A 76 -7.76 -12.36 3.04
N ARG A 77 -6.73 -13.03 3.56
CA ARG A 77 -6.76 -14.49 3.70
C ARG A 77 -7.66 -14.88 4.86
N PHE A 78 -8.71 -15.66 4.59
CA PHE A 78 -9.80 -15.94 5.53
C PHE A 78 -9.35 -16.45 6.92
N ASN A 79 -8.43 -17.42 6.96
CA ASN A 79 -7.99 -18.04 8.22
C ASN A 79 -6.84 -17.32 8.94
N TYR A 80 -6.42 -16.14 8.47
CA TYR A 80 -5.22 -15.45 8.97
C TYR A 80 -5.54 -13.99 9.27
N GLN A 81 -5.08 -13.51 10.43
CA GLN A 81 -5.46 -12.18 10.91
C GLN A 81 -4.84 -11.04 10.09
N ASN A 82 -3.57 -11.19 9.70
CA ASN A 82 -2.78 -10.14 9.06
C ASN A 82 -2.06 -10.63 7.79
N GLU A 83 -2.75 -11.44 6.98
CA GLU A 83 -2.25 -11.92 5.69
C GLU A 83 -3.19 -11.51 4.56
N PHE A 84 -2.60 -10.97 3.50
CA PHE A 84 -3.31 -10.42 2.36
C PHE A 84 -2.61 -10.78 1.05
N PHE A 85 -3.37 -10.80 -0.03
CA PHE A 85 -2.85 -10.99 -1.38
C PHE A 85 -3.30 -9.86 -2.29
N VAL A 86 -2.40 -9.38 -3.14
CA VAL A 86 -2.78 -8.51 -4.26
C VAL A 86 -3.33 -9.40 -5.36
N ASN A 87 -4.58 -9.19 -5.74
CA ASN A 87 -5.19 -9.91 -6.85
C ASN A 87 -4.63 -9.37 -8.17
N LYS A 88 -3.78 -10.16 -8.83
CA LYS A 88 -3.29 -9.88 -10.20
C LYS A 88 -4.18 -10.50 -11.28
N PHE A 89 -5.14 -11.35 -10.89
CA PHE A 89 -6.10 -11.98 -11.79
C PHE A 89 -7.39 -11.14 -11.77
N TYR A 90 -7.44 -10.12 -12.60
CA TYR A 90 -8.70 -9.44 -12.92
C TYR A 90 -9.61 -10.47 -13.61
N PHE A 91 -10.66 -10.91 -12.92
CA PHE A 91 -11.83 -11.49 -13.57
C PHE A 91 -12.74 -10.36 -14.02
#